data_AF-A0A5N6X2I9-F1
#
_entry.id   AF-A0A5N6X2I9-F1
#
_cell.length_a   1.000
_cell.length_b   1.000
_cell.length_c   1.000
_cell.angle_alpha   90.00
_cell.angle_beta   90.00
_cell.angle_gamma   90.00
#
_symmetry.space_group_name_H-M   'P 1'
#
loop_
_entity.id
_entity.type
_entity.pdbx_description
1 polymer ?
#
loop_
_entity_poly.entity_id
_entity_poly.type
_entity_poly.pdbx_seq_one_letter_code
_entity_poly.pdbx_strand_id
1 'polypeptide(L)'
;MEYCKRIWPQIFPSPAALAAATLPPQVGRVVIITGSTAGIGLALTRIYYDAGATSYIAARNESKAHAAIHAITTTSTSKPPETIKFLAIDLSDLRTVKAFVTAFLSQESRLGLLHNKPALLACHYILVRTAAASDTAPHSVQVIWSSSLLVDTSAPSEGVPPNELENPSNDAIRNYTISEVGKWFLADRFAEHFHARDRPASEKRVVSITANLGDCLHGYLW
;
A
#
# COMPACT_ATOMS: atom_id res chain seq x y z
N MET A 1 24.30 -1.55 19.27
CA MET A 1 24.36 -0.19 18.69
C MET A 1 23.55 -0.08 17.39
N GLU A 2 23.65 -1.04 16.45
CA GLU A 2 22.83 -1.05 15.23
C GLU A 2 21.32 -1.23 15.48
N TYR A 3 20.93 -2.04 16.47
CA TYR A 3 19.53 -2.22 16.85
C TYR A 3 18.86 -0.89 17.29
N CYS A 4 19.56 -0.08 18.08
CA CYS A 4 19.08 1.24 18.49
C CYS A 4 18.97 2.19 17.29
N LYS A 5 19.92 2.16 16.34
CA LYS A 5 19.84 2.98 15.12
C LYS A 5 18.63 2.61 14.24
N ARG A 6 18.23 1.34 14.23
CA ARG A 6 17.07 0.85 13.45
C ARG A 6 15.73 1.22 14.10
N ILE A 7 15.64 1.10 15.42
CA ILE A 7 14.39 1.28 16.17
C ILE A 7 14.13 2.73 16.56
N TRP A 8 15.17 3.51 16.84
CA TRP A 8 15.03 4.90 17.29
C TRP A 8 14.20 5.77 16.33
N PRO A 9 14.42 5.74 14.99
CA PRO A 9 13.59 6.48 14.04
C PRO A 9 12.15 5.96 13.91
N GLN A 10 11.89 4.72 14.35
CA GLN A 10 10.57 4.08 14.28
C GLN A 10 9.70 4.42 15.50
N ILE A 11 10.33 4.56 16.68
CA ILE A 11 9.66 4.94 17.94
C ILE A 11 9.49 6.46 18.02
N PHE A 12 10.47 7.22 17.53
CA PHE A 12 10.44 8.68 17.47
C PHE A 12 10.54 9.13 16.01
N PRO A 13 9.47 8.94 15.21
CA PRO A 13 9.49 9.36 13.83
C PRO A 13 9.67 10.87 13.75
N SER A 14 10.51 11.31 12.82
CA SER A 14 10.50 12.70 12.35
C SER A 14 9.08 13.09 11.90
N PRO A 15 8.69 14.38 11.97
CA PRO A 15 7.35 14.82 11.57
C PRO A 15 6.92 14.19 10.25
N ALA A 16 5.69 13.68 10.20
CA ALA A 16 5.22 12.85 9.09
C ALA A 16 5.46 13.55 7.75
N ALA A 17 6.39 13.02 6.94
CA ALA A 17 6.70 13.57 5.61
C ALA A 17 5.46 13.56 4.69
N LEU A 18 4.49 12.70 4.98
CA LEU A 18 3.21 12.56 4.30
C LEU A 18 2.05 13.10 5.17
N ALA A 19 2.15 14.36 5.61
CA ALA A 19 1.01 15.07 6.18
C ALA A 19 0.18 15.70 5.06
N ALA A 20 -1.13 15.90 5.29
CA ALA A 20 -1.99 16.65 4.36
C ALA A 20 -1.40 18.03 3.99
N ALA A 21 -0.64 18.64 4.92
CA ALA A 21 0.00 19.94 4.73
C ALA A 21 1.31 19.90 3.92
N THR A 22 1.94 18.75 3.72
CA THR A 22 3.28 18.63 3.13
C THR A 22 3.31 17.86 1.82
N LEU A 23 2.24 17.13 1.48
CA LEU A 23 2.17 16.40 0.22
C LEU A 23 2.01 17.38 -0.95
N PRO A 24 2.93 17.40 -1.94
CA PRO A 24 2.77 18.24 -3.12
C PRO A 24 1.55 17.79 -3.94
N PRO A 25 0.99 18.66 -4.80
CA PRO A 25 -0.14 18.31 -5.65
C PRO A 25 0.09 17.00 -6.41
N GLN A 26 -0.92 16.12 -6.37
CA GLN A 26 -0.93 14.80 -7.00
C GLN A 26 -1.88 14.74 -8.21
N VAL A 27 -2.17 15.90 -8.83
CA VAL A 27 -3.08 16.02 -9.97
C VAL A 27 -2.66 15.08 -11.11
N GLY A 28 -3.61 14.29 -11.61
CA GLY A 28 -3.37 13.31 -12.67
C GLY A 28 -2.68 12.02 -12.21
N ARG A 29 -2.41 11.87 -10.91
CA ARG A 29 -1.92 10.62 -10.32
C ARG A 29 -3.09 9.73 -9.94
N VAL A 30 -2.97 8.45 -10.27
CA VAL A 30 -3.93 7.40 -9.89
C VAL A 30 -3.36 6.59 -8.73
N VAL A 31 -4.13 6.45 -7.66
CA VAL A 31 -3.73 5.76 -6.42
C VAL A 31 -4.74 4.69 -6.07
N ILE A 32 -4.27 3.47 -5.77
CA ILE A 32 -5.10 2.39 -5.23
C ILE A 32 -4.69 2.18 -3.78
N ILE A 33 -5.66 2.18 -2.87
CA ILE A 33 -5.42 1.98 -1.44
C ILE A 33 -6.27 0.81 -0.96
N THR A 34 -5.63 -0.26 -0.52
CA THR A 34 -6.29 -1.40 0.13
C THR A 34 -6.52 -1.12 1.61
N GLY A 35 -7.56 -1.71 2.21
CA GLY A 35 -7.88 -1.46 3.62
C GLY A 35 -8.29 -0.01 3.92
N SER A 36 -8.82 0.69 2.91
CA SER A 36 -9.11 2.13 2.90
C SER A 36 -10.48 2.52 3.48
N THR A 37 -11.27 1.57 3.98
CA THR A 37 -12.59 1.86 4.54
C THR A 37 -12.55 2.38 5.98
N ALA A 38 -11.38 2.34 6.65
CA ALA A 38 -11.20 2.81 8.03
C ALA A 38 -9.72 3.08 8.34
N GLY A 39 -9.46 3.71 9.49
CA GLY A 39 -8.12 3.90 10.05
C GLY A 39 -7.15 4.59 9.09
N ILE A 40 -5.91 4.10 9.05
CA ILE A 40 -4.82 4.72 8.28
C ILE A 40 -5.14 4.73 6.77
N GLY A 41 -5.72 3.66 6.24
CA GLY A 41 -6.06 3.61 4.82
C GLY A 41 -7.10 4.68 4.43
N LEU A 42 -8.06 4.97 5.31
CA LEU A 42 -9.03 6.05 5.11
C LEU A 42 -8.36 7.43 5.16
N ALA A 43 -7.51 7.66 6.15
CA ALA A 43 -6.75 8.91 6.29
C ALA A 43 -5.83 9.16 5.07
N LEU A 44 -5.13 8.12 4.61
CA LEU A 44 -4.31 8.19 3.39
C LEU A 44 -5.15 8.51 2.16
N THR A 45 -6.32 7.87 2.01
CA THR A 45 -7.23 8.16 0.89
C THR A 45 -7.64 9.62 0.88
N ARG A 46 -7.96 10.18 2.05
CA ARG A 46 -8.25 11.61 2.19
C ARG A 46 -7.08 12.49 1.80
N ILE A 47 -5.87 12.21 2.29
CA ILE A 47 -4.67 13.00 1.97
C ILE A 47 -4.41 13.03 0.46
N TYR A 48 -4.50 11.88 -0.22
CA TYR A 48 -4.30 11.82 -1.67
C TYR A 48 -5.42 12.51 -2.45
N TYR A 49 -6.66 12.36 -2.00
CA TYR A 49 -7.82 13.04 -2.58
C TYR A 49 -7.70 14.56 -2.47
N ASP A 50 -7.40 15.07 -1.28
CA ASP A 50 -7.24 16.50 -1.01
C ASP A 50 -6.06 17.10 -1.80
N ALA A 51 -5.04 16.28 -2.14
CA ALA A 51 -3.93 16.65 -3.01
C ALA A 51 -4.27 16.58 -4.52
N GLY A 52 -5.50 16.22 -4.90
CA GLY A 52 -5.97 16.19 -6.29
C GLY A 52 -5.75 14.87 -7.05
N ALA A 53 -5.43 13.77 -6.35
CA ALA A 53 -5.28 12.47 -6.99
C ALA A 53 -6.63 11.80 -7.31
N THR A 54 -6.64 10.95 -8.33
CA THR A 54 -7.70 9.95 -8.52
C THR A 54 -7.44 8.78 -7.57
N SER A 55 -8.27 8.63 -6.55
CA SER A 55 -8.06 7.64 -5.48
C SER A 55 -9.08 6.50 -5.55
N TYR A 56 -8.60 5.27 -5.48
CA TYR A 56 -9.43 4.06 -5.47
C TYR A 56 -9.46 3.43 -4.07
N ILE A 57 -10.67 3.33 -3.50
CA ILE A 57 -10.94 2.55 -2.29
C ILE A 57 -11.09 1.08 -2.70
N ALA A 58 -10.01 0.32 -2.53
CA ALA A 58 -9.99 -1.11 -2.81
C ALA A 58 -10.45 -1.91 -1.59
N ALA A 59 -11.67 -2.45 -1.63
CA ALA A 59 -12.29 -3.07 -0.47
C ALA A 59 -13.27 -4.20 -0.83
N ARG A 60 -13.57 -5.04 0.17
CA ARG A 60 -14.50 -6.17 0.06
C ARG A 60 -15.97 -5.76 0.16
N ASN A 61 -16.26 -4.85 1.10
CA ASN A 61 -17.61 -4.46 1.43
C ASN A 61 -17.92 -3.13 0.75
N GLU A 62 -18.77 -3.18 -0.27
CA GLU A 62 -19.17 -2.03 -1.07
C GLU A 62 -19.85 -0.94 -0.23
N SER A 63 -20.76 -1.30 0.67
CA SER A 63 -21.47 -0.33 1.51
C SER A 63 -20.51 0.44 2.43
N LYS A 64 -19.54 -0.24 3.04
CA LYS A 64 -18.49 0.40 3.85
C LYS A 64 -17.58 1.28 3.00
N ALA A 65 -17.26 0.85 1.78
CA ALA A 65 -16.49 1.67 0.86
C ALA A 65 -17.26 2.97 0.52
N HIS A 66 -18.53 2.88 0.13
CA HIS A 66 -19.34 4.05 -0.19
C HIS A 66 -19.51 5.01 1.00
N ALA A 67 -19.67 4.47 2.21
CA ALA A 67 -19.68 5.29 3.43
C ALA A 67 -18.35 6.05 3.63
N ALA A 68 -17.21 5.39 3.39
CA ALA A 68 -15.89 6.02 3.42
C ALA A 68 -15.72 7.10 2.34
N ILE A 69 -16.18 6.83 1.11
CA ILE A 69 -16.19 7.83 0.02
C ILE A 69 -16.97 9.06 0.46
N HIS A 70 -18.22 8.86 0.92
CA HIS A 70 -19.08 9.95 1.37
C HIS A 70 -18.46 10.76 2.52
N ALA A 71 -17.83 10.08 3.49
CA ALA A 71 -17.17 10.75 4.60
C ALA A 71 -16.02 11.67 4.13
N ILE A 72 -15.22 11.22 3.16
CA ILE A 72 -14.12 12.02 2.61
C ILE A 72 -14.68 13.18 1.79
N THR A 73 -15.58 12.91 0.84
CA THR A 73 -16.08 13.94 -0.09
C THR A 73 -16.88 15.03 0.61
N THR A 74 -17.53 14.73 1.74
CA THR A 74 -18.31 15.73 2.51
C THR A 74 -17.43 16.64 3.36
N THR A 75 -16.26 16.15 3.80
CA THR A 75 -15.38 16.88 4.72
C THR A 75 -14.19 17.53 4.03
N SER A 76 -13.99 17.24 2.75
CA SER A 76 -12.92 17.83 1.96
C SER A 76 -13.28 19.24 1.50
N THR A 77 -12.25 20.10 1.43
CA THR A 77 -12.33 21.47 0.92
C THR A 77 -11.59 21.63 -0.40
N SER A 78 -11.11 20.54 -1.01
CA SER A 78 -10.43 20.56 -2.30
C SER A 78 -11.35 21.03 -3.42
N LYS A 79 -10.74 21.47 -4.53
CA LYS A 79 -11.45 21.92 -5.73
C LYS A 79 -11.12 20.99 -6.89
N PRO A 80 -12.13 20.57 -7.68
CA PRO A 80 -12.00 19.55 -8.72
C PRO A 80 -10.81 19.78 -9.67
N PRO A 81 -10.22 18.71 -10.24
CA PRO A 81 -10.85 17.40 -10.48
C PRO A 81 -10.34 16.26 -9.57
N GLU A 82 -10.55 16.34 -8.26
CA GLU A 82 -10.38 15.15 -7.40
C GLU A 82 -11.50 14.12 -7.61
N THR A 83 -11.14 12.83 -7.59
CA THR A 83 -12.10 11.74 -7.79
C THR A 83 -11.78 10.59 -6.85
N ILE A 84 -12.79 10.10 -6.13
CA ILE A 84 -12.71 8.82 -5.41
C ILE A 84 -13.63 7.80 -6.07
N LYS A 85 -13.11 6.59 -6.29
CA LYS A 85 -13.85 5.46 -6.87
C LYS A 85 -13.77 4.23 -5.96
N PHE A 86 -14.84 3.44 -5.91
CA PHE A 86 -14.81 2.12 -5.30
C PHE A 86 -14.25 1.09 -6.29
N LEU A 87 -13.45 0.14 -5.78
CA LEU A 87 -12.97 -0.99 -6.57
C LEU A 87 -13.01 -2.27 -5.71
N ALA A 88 -13.84 -3.23 -6.14
CA ALA A 88 -14.09 -4.45 -5.36
C ALA A 88 -12.88 -5.40 -5.40
N ILE A 89 -12.38 -5.79 -4.23
CA ILE A 89 -11.36 -6.85 -4.10
C ILE A 89 -11.49 -7.57 -2.77
N ASP A 90 -11.39 -8.90 -2.82
CA ASP A 90 -11.22 -9.74 -1.64
C ASP A 90 -9.83 -10.39 -1.64
N LEU A 91 -8.96 -9.87 -0.77
CA LEU A 91 -7.61 -10.38 -0.61
C LEU A 91 -7.58 -11.79 0.04
N SER A 92 -8.68 -12.22 0.66
CA SER A 92 -8.84 -13.60 1.15
C SER A 92 -9.36 -14.56 0.07
N ASP A 93 -9.84 -14.05 -1.06
CA ASP A 93 -10.27 -14.85 -2.21
C ASP A 93 -9.55 -14.40 -3.49
N LEU A 94 -8.46 -15.10 -3.81
CA LEU A 94 -7.63 -14.81 -4.98
C LEU A 94 -8.39 -14.90 -6.32
N ARG A 95 -9.56 -15.54 -6.37
CA ARG A 95 -10.40 -15.58 -7.58
C ARG A 95 -10.91 -14.18 -7.95
N THR A 96 -11.05 -13.29 -6.98
CA THR A 96 -11.51 -11.90 -7.18
C THR A 96 -10.45 -11.01 -7.83
N VAL A 97 -9.17 -11.39 -7.75
CA VAL A 97 -8.03 -10.59 -8.25
C VAL A 97 -8.15 -10.31 -9.75
N LYS A 98 -8.52 -11.32 -10.56
CA LYS A 98 -8.61 -11.12 -12.02
C LYS A 98 -9.69 -10.11 -12.39
N ALA A 99 -10.85 -10.17 -11.73
CA ALA A 99 -11.94 -9.24 -11.94
C ALA A 99 -11.55 -7.81 -11.50
N PHE A 100 -10.90 -7.69 -10.34
CA PHE A 100 -10.33 -6.44 -9.84
C PHE A 100 -9.38 -5.78 -10.85
N VAL A 101 -8.39 -6.54 -11.34
CA VAL A 101 -7.41 -6.06 -12.32
C VAL A 101 -8.10 -5.61 -13.61
N THR A 102 -9.07 -6.39 -14.10
CA THR A 102 -9.80 -6.09 -15.35
C THR A 102 -10.63 -4.81 -15.19
N ALA A 103 -11.33 -4.66 -14.08
CA ALA A 103 -12.14 -3.48 -13.79
C ALA A 103 -11.30 -2.21 -13.60
N PHE A 104 -10.09 -2.32 -13.05
CA PHE A 104 -9.16 -1.19 -12.97
C PHE A 104 -8.65 -0.79 -14.36
N LEU A 105 -8.15 -1.76 -15.14
CA LEU A 105 -7.56 -1.50 -16.45
C LEU A 105 -8.58 -1.06 -17.52
N SER A 106 -9.88 -1.30 -17.32
CA SER A 106 -10.93 -0.74 -18.17
C SER A 106 -11.20 0.75 -17.90
N GLN A 107 -10.77 1.26 -16.74
CA GLN A 107 -11.01 2.64 -16.32
C GLN A 107 -9.77 3.52 -16.41
N GLU A 108 -8.60 2.94 -16.14
CA GLU A 108 -7.34 3.68 -16.04
C GLU A 108 -6.25 3.02 -16.89
N SER A 109 -5.50 3.84 -17.62
CA SER A 109 -4.33 3.40 -18.38
C SER A 109 -3.05 3.37 -17.56
N ARG A 110 -3.04 4.00 -16.38
CA ARG A 110 -1.86 4.17 -15.53
C ARG A 110 -2.17 3.98 -14.04
N LEU A 111 -1.15 3.57 -13.28
CA LEU A 111 -1.17 3.49 -11.83
C LEU A 111 0.07 4.19 -11.29
N GLY A 112 -0.10 5.19 -10.43
CA GLY A 112 1.00 5.92 -9.82
C GLY A 112 1.42 5.39 -8.46
N LEU A 113 0.47 4.88 -7.67
CA LEU A 113 0.75 4.34 -6.34
C LEU A 113 -0.23 3.24 -5.95
N LEU A 114 0.30 2.15 -5.40
CA LEU A 114 -0.47 1.08 -4.77
C LEU A 114 -0.07 0.94 -3.31
N HIS A 115 -0.97 1.27 -2.40
CA HIS A 115 -0.79 1.04 -0.97
C HIS A 115 -1.41 -0.30 -0.58
N ASN A 116 -0.57 -1.28 -0.26
CA ASN A 116 -0.95 -2.68 -0.18
C ASN A 116 -0.98 -3.23 1.26
N LYS A 117 -2.02 -4.03 1.51
CA LYS A 117 -2.12 -5.08 2.52
C LYS A 117 -2.31 -6.38 1.72
N PRO A 118 -1.55 -7.43 2.00
CA PRO A 118 -0.85 -8.22 0.99
C PRO A 118 -1.80 -8.89 -0.02
N ALA A 119 -1.71 -8.49 -1.31
CA ALA A 119 -2.07 -9.33 -2.45
C ALA A 119 -1.06 -9.15 -3.59
N LEU A 120 -0.09 -10.06 -3.66
CA LEU A 120 1.03 -10.01 -4.59
C LEU A 120 0.63 -10.06 -6.07
N LEU A 121 -0.28 -10.97 -6.43
CA LEU A 121 -0.64 -11.26 -7.82
C LEU A 121 -1.34 -10.08 -8.51
N ALA A 122 -2.21 -9.38 -7.77
CA ALA A 122 -2.90 -8.19 -8.28
C ALA A 122 -1.90 -7.07 -8.59
N CYS A 123 -0.90 -6.89 -7.71
CA CYS A 123 0.10 -5.83 -7.81
C CYS A 123 0.96 -6.01 -9.07
N HIS A 124 1.53 -7.19 -9.27
CA HIS A 124 2.51 -7.41 -10.33
C HIS A 124 1.97 -7.09 -11.73
N TYR A 125 0.79 -7.61 -12.07
CA TYR A 125 0.24 -7.42 -13.41
C TYR A 125 -0.12 -5.97 -13.71
N ILE A 126 -0.77 -5.27 -12.77
CA ILE A 126 -1.12 -3.86 -12.97
C ILE A 126 0.16 -3.04 -13.11
N LEU A 127 1.14 -3.21 -12.22
CA LEU A 127 2.36 -2.41 -12.20
C LEU A 127 3.19 -2.60 -13.48
N VAL A 128 3.39 -3.84 -13.95
CA VAL A 128 4.09 -4.13 -15.21
C VAL A 128 3.37 -3.47 -16.39
N ARG A 129 2.04 -3.66 -16.49
CA ARG A 129 1.24 -3.12 -17.60
C ARG A 129 1.29 -1.60 -17.63
N THR A 130 1.22 -0.94 -16.47
CA THR A 130 1.26 0.52 -16.40
C THR A 130 2.67 1.06 -16.62
N ALA A 131 3.70 0.38 -16.13
CA ALA A 131 5.10 0.80 -16.32
C ALA A 131 5.56 0.67 -17.79
N ALA A 132 4.94 -0.24 -18.55
CA ALA A 132 5.18 -0.42 -19.98
C ALA A 132 4.58 0.67 -20.88
N ALA A 133 3.73 1.58 -20.36
CA ALA A 133 3.20 2.67 -21.15
C ALA A 133 4.29 3.68 -21.54
N SER A 134 4.26 4.15 -22.79
CA SER A 134 5.34 4.96 -23.40
C SER A 134 5.51 6.34 -22.77
N ASP A 135 4.45 6.87 -22.15
CA ASP A 135 4.39 8.17 -21.47
C ASP A 135 4.75 8.11 -19.97
N THR A 136 5.10 6.93 -19.45
CA THR A 136 5.37 6.74 -18.02
C THR A 136 6.76 7.25 -17.65
N ALA A 137 6.81 8.22 -16.74
CA ALA A 137 8.06 8.74 -16.21
C ALA A 137 8.81 7.69 -15.36
N PRO A 138 10.14 7.75 -15.27
CA PRO A 138 10.90 6.88 -14.37
C PRO A 138 10.41 7.02 -12.92
N HIS A 139 10.31 5.91 -12.19
CA HIS A 139 9.93 5.85 -10.76
C HIS A 139 8.52 6.38 -10.43
N SER A 140 7.67 6.63 -11.43
CA SER A 140 6.32 7.14 -11.21
C SER A 140 5.32 6.07 -10.77
N VAL A 141 5.69 4.79 -10.88
CA VAL A 141 4.88 3.64 -10.51
C VAL A 141 5.44 3.06 -9.21
N GLN A 142 4.68 3.14 -8.13
CA GLN A 142 5.16 2.80 -6.79
C GLN A 142 4.25 1.80 -6.10
N VAL A 143 4.83 0.84 -5.39
CA VAL A 143 4.12 -0.02 -4.44
C VAL A 143 4.67 0.21 -3.04
N ILE A 144 3.76 0.48 -2.09
CA ILE A 144 4.09 0.66 -0.68
C ILE A 144 3.50 -0.50 0.11
N TRP A 145 4.37 -1.23 0.80
CA TRP A 145 4.03 -2.35 1.68
C TRP A 145 3.95 -1.84 3.11
N SER A 146 2.75 -1.85 3.68
CA SER A 146 2.54 -1.51 5.09
C SER A 146 3.12 -2.61 5.99
N SER A 147 3.99 -2.22 6.92
CA SER A 147 4.61 -3.13 7.90
C SER A 147 4.54 -2.63 9.34
N SER A 148 5.12 -3.39 10.28
CA SER A 148 5.03 -3.20 11.72
C SER A 148 6.40 -3.21 12.39
N LEU A 149 6.53 -2.39 13.44
CA LEU A 149 7.68 -2.41 14.35
C LEU A 149 7.90 -3.79 14.99
N LEU A 150 6.86 -4.61 15.11
CA LEU A 150 6.98 -5.95 15.68
C LEU A 150 7.94 -6.85 14.89
N VAL A 151 8.17 -6.55 13.61
CA VAL A 151 9.20 -7.23 12.81
C VAL A 151 10.59 -6.97 13.38
N ASP A 152 10.85 -5.76 13.87
CA ASP A 152 12.15 -5.40 14.42
C ASP A 152 12.41 -6.03 15.79
N THR A 153 11.37 -6.28 16.58
CA THR A 153 11.49 -6.73 17.97
C THR A 153 11.16 -8.19 18.21
N SER A 154 10.30 -8.77 17.38
CA SER A 154 9.63 -10.05 17.65
C SER A 154 9.69 -11.03 16.46
N ALA A 155 10.37 -10.67 15.37
CA ALA A 155 10.55 -11.57 14.25
C ALA A 155 11.33 -12.83 14.69
N PRO A 156 10.90 -14.03 14.27
CA PRO A 156 11.69 -15.24 14.46
C PRO A 156 13.09 -15.09 13.88
N SER A 157 14.09 -15.70 14.52
CA SER A 157 15.48 -15.69 14.04
C SER A 157 15.64 -16.27 12.64
N GLU A 158 14.82 -17.28 12.31
CA GLU A 158 14.75 -17.89 10.99
C GLU A 158 13.88 -17.12 9.97
N GLY A 159 13.28 -15.99 10.35
CA GLY A 159 12.41 -15.19 9.48
C GLY A 159 10.98 -15.75 9.40
N VAL A 160 10.61 -16.34 8.26
CA VAL A 160 9.29 -16.96 8.05
C VAL A 160 9.42 -18.49 8.18
N PRO A 161 8.92 -19.10 9.28
CA PRO A 161 9.05 -20.54 9.48
C PRO A 161 8.14 -21.30 8.50
N PRO A 162 8.66 -22.22 7.67
CA PRO A 162 7.85 -22.94 6.68
C PRO A 162 6.73 -23.79 7.30
N ASN A 163 6.99 -24.39 8.47
CA ASN A 163 6.03 -25.19 9.22
C ASN A 163 4.83 -24.36 9.73
N GLU A 164 5.03 -23.09 10.03
CA GLU A 164 3.98 -22.19 10.54
C GLU A 164 3.14 -21.55 9.44
N LEU A 165 3.51 -21.72 8.17
CA LEU A 165 2.67 -21.33 7.03
C LEU A 165 1.48 -22.26 6.86
N GLU A 166 1.69 -23.56 7.10
CA GLU A 166 0.64 -24.57 7.00
C GLU A 166 -0.08 -24.77 8.34
N ASN A 167 0.66 -24.67 9.45
CA ASN A 167 0.14 -24.87 10.80
C ASN A 167 0.43 -23.64 11.66
N PRO A 168 -0.44 -22.61 11.64
CA PRO A 168 -0.20 -21.38 12.39
C PRO A 168 -0.15 -21.64 13.90
N SER A 169 0.64 -20.85 14.62
CA SER A 169 0.71 -20.90 16.08
C SER A 169 -0.62 -20.47 16.72
N ASN A 170 -0.86 -20.84 17.97
CA ASN A 170 -1.97 -20.28 18.75
C ASN A 170 -1.71 -18.83 19.20
N ASP A 171 -0.48 -18.34 19.04
CA ASP A 171 -0.11 -16.96 19.35
C ASP A 171 -0.43 -16.02 18.19
N ALA A 172 -1.46 -15.19 18.37
CA ALA A 172 -1.89 -14.20 17.39
C ALA A 172 -0.82 -13.15 17.07
N ILE A 173 0.01 -12.76 18.06
CA ILE A 173 1.09 -11.78 17.86
C ILE A 173 2.19 -12.41 17.03
N ARG A 174 2.52 -13.68 17.26
CA ARG A 174 3.49 -14.43 16.43
C ARG A 174 3.01 -14.54 14.99
N ASN A 175 1.77 -14.98 14.77
CA ASN A 175 1.21 -15.12 13.42
C ASN A 175 1.17 -13.76 12.69
N TYR A 176 0.79 -12.70 13.40
CA TYR A 176 0.83 -11.34 12.87
C TYR A 176 2.26 -10.93 12.48
N THR A 177 3.22 -11.13 13.39
CA THR A 177 4.63 -10.79 13.15
C THR A 177 5.20 -11.56 11.97
N ILE A 178 4.93 -12.86 11.85
CA ILE A 178 5.33 -13.69 10.71
C ILE A 178 4.73 -13.15 9.41
N SER A 179 3.47 -12.72 9.42
CA SER A 179 2.84 -12.08 8.26
C SER A 179 3.57 -10.79 7.86
N GLU A 180 3.95 -9.95 8.82
CA GLU A 180 4.66 -8.69 8.57
C GLU A 180 6.11 -8.92 8.08
N VAL A 181 6.80 -9.94 8.61
CA VAL A 181 8.10 -10.41 8.10
C VAL A 181 7.97 -10.90 6.65
N GLY A 182 6.92 -11.67 6.36
CA GLY A 182 6.63 -12.13 5.00
C GLY A 182 6.44 -10.97 4.02
N LYS A 183 5.82 -9.87 4.45
CA LYS A 183 5.70 -8.65 3.61
C LYS A 183 7.05 -7.99 3.35
N TRP A 184 7.97 -7.96 4.32
CA TRP A 184 9.33 -7.43 4.10
C TRP A 184 10.07 -8.22 3.04
N PHE A 185 10.12 -9.55 3.18
CA PHE A 185 10.72 -10.42 2.18
C PHE A 185 10.07 -10.24 0.83
N LEU A 186 8.74 -10.10 0.79
CA LEU A 186 8.03 -9.91 -0.45
C LEU A 186 8.39 -8.58 -1.11
N ALA A 187 8.42 -7.49 -0.35
CA ALA A 187 8.78 -6.16 -0.85
C ALA A 187 10.20 -6.12 -1.41
N ASP A 188 11.13 -6.78 -0.73
CA ASP A 188 12.53 -6.93 -1.14
C ASP A 188 12.64 -7.75 -2.42
N ARG A 189 12.04 -8.95 -2.46
CA ARG A 189 12.00 -9.78 -3.68
C ARG A 189 11.32 -9.09 -4.84
N PHE A 190 10.29 -8.29 -4.58
CA PHE A 190 9.64 -7.48 -5.61
C PHE A 190 10.61 -6.42 -6.15
N ALA A 191 11.34 -5.71 -5.28
CA ALA A 191 12.36 -4.75 -5.69
C ALA A 191 13.45 -5.43 -6.55
N GLU A 192 14.02 -6.53 -6.07
CA GLU A 192 15.01 -7.32 -6.80
C GLU A 192 14.48 -7.75 -8.18
N HIS A 193 13.23 -8.22 -8.23
CA HIS A 193 12.61 -8.69 -9.45
C HIS A 193 12.49 -7.59 -10.52
N PHE A 194 12.04 -6.39 -10.16
CA PHE A 194 11.91 -5.29 -11.13
C PHE A 194 13.25 -4.68 -11.54
N HIS A 195 14.27 -4.80 -10.68
CA HIS A 195 15.60 -4.23 -10.92
C HIS A 195 16.64 -5.26 -11.40
N ALA A 196 16.25 -6.52 -11.64
CA ALA A 196 17.14 -7.54 -12.18
C ALA A 196 17.71 -7.13 -13.56
N ARG A 197 18.93 -7.58 -13.86
CA ARG A 197 19.69 -7.11 -15.04
C ARG A 197 18.98 -7.41 -16.35
N ASP A 198 18.38 -8.59 -16.43
CA ASP A 198 17.67 -9.17 -17.57
C ASP A 198 16.26 -8.57 -17.81
N ARG A 199 15.77 -7.72 -16.91
CA ARG A 199 14.44 -7.12 -17.01
C ARG A 199 14.37 -5.97 -18.01
N PRO A 200 13.23 -5.81 -18.70
CA PRO A 200 12.99 -4.66 -19.57
C PRO A 200 13.16 -3.32 -18.85
N ALA A 201 13.63 -2.31 -19.56
CA ALA A 201 13.80 -0.96 -19.00
C ALA A 201 12.49 -0.33 -18.50
N SER A 202 11.35 -0.73 -19.05
CA SER A 202 10.02 -0.32 -18.59
C SER A 202 9.71 -0.84 -17.17
N GLU A 203 10.04 -2.10 -16.88
CA GLU A 203 9.80 -2.72 -15.57
C GLU A 203 10.66 -2.08 -14.47
N LYS A 204 11.88 -1.64 -14.80
CA LYS A 204 12.78 -0.94 -13.88
C LYS A 204 12.24 0.41 -13.38
N ARG A 205 11.10 0.89 -13.89
CA ARG A 205 10.40 2.09 -13.42
C ARG A 205 9.51 1.85 -12.20
N VAL A 206 9.27 0.59 -11.83
CA VAL A 206 8.49 0.22 -10.65
C VAL A 206 9.38 0.30 -9.42
N VAL A 207 8.95 1.04 -8.41
CA VAL A 207 9.64 1.14 -7.11
C VAL A 207 8.85 0.39 -6.05
N SER A 208 9.53 -0.47 -5.30
CA SER A 208 8.98 -1.21 -4.16
C SER A 208 9.53 -0.65 -2.86
N ILE A 209 8.63 -0.21 -1.96
CA ILE A 209 8.99 0.45 -0.70
C ILE A 209 8.25 -0.23 0.44
N THR A 210 8.95 -0.57 1.51
CA THR A 210 8.33 -1.00 2.77
C THR A 210 8.28 0.17 3.73
N ALA A 211 7.11 0.43 4.31
CA ALA A 211 6.92 1.48 5.28
C ALA A 211 6.26 0.92 6.55
N ASN A 212 6.92 1.10 7.68
CA ASN A 212 6.26 0.99 8.98
C ASN A 212 5.53 2.31 9.24
N LEU A 213 4.23 2.22 9.51
CA LEU A 213 3.39 3.40 9.72
C LEU A 213 3.47 3.93 11.16
N GLY A 214 4.25 3.27 12.03
CA GLY A 214 4.44 3.65 13.42
C GLY A 214 3.23 3.33 14.30
N ASP A 215 3.29 3.75 15.57
CA ASP A 215 2.19 3.60 16.51
C ASP A 215 1.08 4.62 16.25
N CYS A 216 0.22 4.34 15.28
CA CYS A 216 -1.00 5.12 15.06
C CYS A 216 -2.10 4.83 16.11
N LEU A 217 -1.89 3.94 17.09
CA LEU A 217 -2.87 3.68 18.16
C LEU A 217 -2.88 4.79 19.23
N HIS A 218 -1.81 5.60 19.33
CA HIS A 218 -1.74 6.74 20.25
C HIS A 218 -2.07 8.11 19.62
N GLY A 219 -2.48 8.16 18.34
CA GLY A 219 -2.53 9.40 17.55
C GLY A 219 -3.90 9.99 17.22
N TYR A 220 -5.01 9.48 17.79
CA TYR A 220 -6.36 10.06 17.65
C TYR A 220 -6.84 10.69 18.98
N LEU A 221 -5.95 11.38 19.69
CA LEU A 221 -6.29 12.30 20.79
C LEU A 221 -5.73 13.69 20.48
N TRP A 222 -6.36 14.36 19.52
CA TRP A 222 -6.55 15.82 19.50
C TRP A 222 -7.87 16.09 18.76
#